data_AF-K2BM68-F1
#
_entry.id   AF-K2BM68-F1
#
_cell.length_a   1.000
_cell.length_b   1.000
_cell.length_c   1.000
_cell.angle_alpha   90.00
_cell.angle_beta   90.00
_cell.angle_gamma   90.00
#
_symmetry.space_group_name_H-M   'P 1'
#
loop_
_entity.id
_entity.type
_entity.pdbx_description
1 polymer ?
#
loop_
_entity_poly.entity_id
_entity_poly.type
_entity_poly.pdbx_seq_one_letter_code
_entity_poly.pdbx_strand_id
1 'polypeptide(L)'
;MNKDIKRTLEEKKWTRLIQEFQSSSLTVSEFAHQSHVGQRSLYTWAKRLGLSLKHQPQANISFIELGALSSHKQETTEYYPIEMGINHFTIKAEVPWYRLIELVKEFQA
;
A
#
# COMPACT_ATOMS: atom_id res chain seq x y z
N MET A 1 49.56 -6.48 -9.23
CA MET A 1 48.25 -6.09 -9.81
C MET A 1 47.87 -4.71 -9.28
N ASN A 2 47.77 -3.72 -10.17
CA ASN A 2 47.66 -2.30 -9.82
C ASN A 2 46.32 -1.98 -9.14
N LYS A 3 46.30 -1.13 -8.10
CA LYS A 3 45.10 -0.83 -7.29
C LYS A 3 44.00 -0.19 -8.13
N ASP A 4 44.37 0.64 -9.10
CA ASP A 4 43.42 1.32 -9.99
C ASP A 4 42.67 0.35 -10.89
N ILE A 5 43.35 -0.68 -11.40
CA ILE A 5 42.73 -1.71 -12.26
C ILE A 5 41.66 -2.49 -11.48
N LYS A 6 41.91 -2.81 -10.21
CA LYS A 6 40.93 -3.46 -9.34
C LYS A 6 39.69 -2.60 -9.11
N ARG A 7 39.88 -1.30 -8.88
CA ARG A 7 38.79 -0.35 -8.63
C ARG A 7 37.88 -0.22 -9.86
N THR A 8 38.47 -0.06 -11.04
CA THR A 8 37.74 0.06 -12.31
C THR A 8 36.94 -1.20 -12.62
N LEU A 9 37.46 -2.38 -12.28
CA LEU A 9 36.75 -3.64 -12.50
C LEU A 9 35.54 -3.79 -11.56
N GLU A 10 35.68 -3.41 -10.29
CA GLU A 10 34.57 -3.41 -9.34
C GLU A 10 33.48 -2.41 -9.73
N GLU A 11 33.85 -1.18 -10.12
CA GLU A 11 32.90 -0.19 -10.60
C GLU A 11 32.09 -0.72 -11.80
N LYS A 12 32.74 -1.34 -12.79
CA LYS A 12 32.05 -1.97 -13.94
C LYS A 12 31.09 -3.07 -13.52
N LYS A 13 31.50 -3.94 -12.58
CA LYS A 13 30.65 -5.02 -12.05
C LYS A 13 29.37 -4.45 -11.41
N TRP A 14 29.52 -3.45 -10.55
CA TRP A 14 28.38 -2.87 -9.82
C TRP A 14 27.46 -2.04 -10.71
N THR A 15 28.01 -1.30 -11.68
CA THR A 15 27.20 -0.60 -12.69
C THR A 15 26.29 -1.58 -13.44
N ARG A 16 26.85 -2.72 -13.89
CA ARG A 16 26.07 -3.75 -14.58
C ARG A 16 24.96 -4.33 -13.69
N LEU A 17 25.28 -4.70 -12.45
CA LEU A 17 24.29 -5.24 -11.51
C LEU A 17 23.15 -4.26 -11.23
N ILE A 18 23.45 -2.97 -11.10
CA ILE A 18 22.42 -1.96 -10.84
C ILE A 18 21.55 -1.72 -12.09
N GLN A 19 22.13 -1.77 -13.29
CA GLN A 19 21.36 -1.70 -14.54
C GLN A 19 20.46 -2.93 -14.74
N GLU A 20 20.95 -4.12 -14.41
CA GLU A 20 20.16 -5.36 -14.39
C GLU A 20 19.00 -5.24 -13.37
N PHE A 21 19.26 -4.69 -12.18
CA PHE A 21 18.21 -4.41 -11.20
C PHE A 21 17.16 -3.43 -11.73
N GLN A 22 17.57 -2.32 -12.34
CA GLN A 22 16.67 -1.30 -12.89
C GLN A 22 15.81 -1.83 -14.05
N SER A 23 16.32 -2.82 -14.78
CA SER A 23 15.58 -3.50 -15.85
C SER A 23 14.68 -4.63 -15.33
N SER A 24 14.87 -5.04 -14.06
CA SER A 24 14.08 -6.08 -13.42
C SER A 24 12.82 -5.51 -12.76
N SER A 25 11.80 -6.35 -12.61
CA SER A 25 10.60 -6.06 -11.83
C SER A 25 10.71 -6.53 -10.38
N LEU A 26 11.93 -6.79 -9.90
CA LEU A 26 12.19 -7.39 -8.59
C LEU A 26 12.40 -6.32 -7.54
N THR A 27 12.02 -6.62 -6.31
CA THR A 27 12.43 -5.79 -5.17
C THR A 27 13.94 -5.93 -4.94
N VAL A 28 14.54 -4.95 -4.26
CA VAL A 28 15.98 -4.99 -3.91
C VAL A 28 16.33 -6.26 -3.15
N SER A 29 15.42 -6.77 -2.31
CA SER A 29 15.62 -7.99 -1.54
C SER A 29 15.69 -9.23 -2.43
N GLU A 30 14.72 -9.38 -3.33
CA GLU A 30 14.64 -10.51 -4.26
C GLU A 30 15.82 -10.50 -5.22
N PHE A 31 16.14 -9.34 -5.80
CA PHE A 31 17.28 -9.20 -6.71
C PHE A 31 18.60 -9.49 -6.01
N ALA A 32 18.81 -8.97 -4.79
CA ALA A 32 20.00 -9.24 -4.00
C ALA A 32 20.18 -10.75 -3.72
N HIS A 33 19.08 -11.43 -3.38
CA HIS A 33 19.07 -12.87 -3.16
C HIS A 33 19.40 -13.64 -4.44
N GLN A 34 18.76 -13.31 -5.57
CA GLN A 34 18.96 -13.98 -6.86
C GLN A 34 20.38 -13.77 -7.41
N SER A 35 20.94 -12.57 -7.25
CA SER A 35 22.29 -12.23 -7.72
C SER A 35 23.38 -12.60 -6.71
N HIS A 36 23.04 -13.24 -5.59
CA HIS A 36 23.98 -13.60 -4.50
C HIS A 36 24.83 -12.42 -4.01
N VAL A 37 24.23 -11.23 -3.92
CA VAL A 37 24.89 -10.02 -3.42
C VAL A 37 24.20 -9.49 -2.17
N GLY A 38 24.96 -8.89 -1.26
CA GLY A 38 24.38 -8.25 -0.09
C GLY A 38 23.56 -7.02 -0.47
N GLN A 39 22.34 -6.89 0.07
CA GLN A 39 21.50 -5.70 -0.11
C GLN A 39 22.24 -4.41 0.26
N ARG A 40 22.99 -4.43 1.38
CA ARG A 40 23.79 -3.28 1.82
C ARG A 40 24.87 -2.89 0.81
N SER A 41 25.45 -3.86 0.12
CA SER A 41 26.44 -3.62 -0.92
C SER A 41 25.80 -2.96 -2.13
N LEU A 42 24.62 -3.43 -2.56
CA LEU A 42 23.81 -2.79 -3.60
C LEU A 42 23.56 -1.31 -3.28
N TYR A 43 23.03 -0.99 -2.10
CA TYR A 43 22.78 0.40 -1.68
C TYR A 43 24.06 1.24 -1.64
N THR A 44 25.15 0.69 -1.10
CA THR A 44 26.42 1.39 -0.97
C THR A 44 27.00 1.73 -2.35
N TRP A 45 27.00 0.77 -3.28
CA TRP A 45 27.53 0.97 -4.62
C TRP A 45 26.62 1.83 -5.48
N ALA A 46 25.30 1.70 -5.37
CA ALA A 46 24.37 2.60 -6.05
C ALA A 46 24.60 4.06 -5.63
N LYS A 47 24.73 4.32 -4.32
CA LYS A 47 25.06 5.65 -3.81
C LYS A 47 26.41 6.16 -4.33
N ARG A 48 27.44 5.31 -4.35
CA ARG A 48 28.78 5.68 -4.86
C ARG A 48 28.79 5.99 -6.35
N LEU A 49 28.00 5.27 -7.13
CA LEU A 49 27.90 5.41 -8.59
C LEU A 49 26.86 6.47 -9.01
N GLY A 50 26.16 7.11 -8.06
CA GLY A 50 25.10 8.08 -8.36
C GLY A 50 23.86 7.46 -9.00
N LEU A 51 23.69 6.14 -8.86
CA LEU A 51 22.57 5.39 -9.42
C LEU A 51 21.47 5.24 -8.37
N SER A 52 20.21 5.29 -8.82
CA SER A 52 19.05 5.12 -7.95
C SER A 52 18.59 3.67 -7.92
N LEU A 53 18.39 3.13 -6.71
CA LEU A 53 17.68 1.86 -6.48
C LEU A 53 16.19 2.08 -6.19
N LYS A 54 15.64 3.26 -6.51
CA LYS A 54 14.20 3.49 -6.40
C LYS A 54 13.48 2.51 -7.33
N HIS A 55 12.93 1.48 -6.72
CA HIS A 55 11.79 0.79 -7.29
C HIS A 55 10.73 1.88 -7.47
N GLN A 56 10.48 2.30 -8.72
CA GLN A 56 9.19 2.90 -9.01
C GLN A 56 8.21 1.79 -8.62
N PRO A 57 7.39 1.95 -7.57
CA PRO A 57 6.30 1.00 -7.40
C PRO A 57 5.61 1.02 -8.75
N GLN A 58 5.63 -0.10 -9.48
CA GLN A 58 4.72 -0.25 -10.59
C GLN A 58 3.39 0.13 -9.98
N ALA A 59 2.82 1.20 -10.50
CA ALA A 59 1.53 1.69 -10.13
C ALA A 59 0.52 0.62 -10.57
N ASN A 60 0.50 -0.51 -9.87
CA ASN A 60 -0.68 -1.32 -9.64
C ASN A 60 -1.53 -0.63 -8.57
N ILE A 61 -1.57 0.71 -8.60
CA ILE A 61 -2.80 1.42 -8.27
C ILE A 61 -3.63 1.27 -9.54
N SER A 62 -4.20 0.08 -9.73
CA SER A 62 -5.37 -0.02 -10.58
C SER A 62 -6.42 0.82 -9.88
N PHE A 63 -6.79 1.95 -10.48
CA PHE A 63 -8.02 2.60 -10.10
C PHE A 63 -9.12 1.60 -10.44
N ILE A 64 -9.82 1.10 -9.42
CA ILE A 64 -11.13 0.50 -9.65
C ILE A 64 -11.98 1.67 -10.16
N GLU A 65 -12.25 1.71 -11.47
CA GLU A 65 -13.35 2.51 -11.98
C GLU A 65 -14.60 1.97 -11.27
N LEU A 66 -15.04 2.70 -10.25
CA LEU A 66 -16.38 2.53 -9.70
C LEU A 66 -17.31 2.87 -10.85
N GLY A 67 -17.74 1.86 -11.60
CA GLY A 67 -18.76 2.01 -12.62
C GLY A 67 -19.92 2.78 -12.00
N ALA A 68 -20.45 3.76 -12.73
CA ALA A 68 -21.58 4.57 -12.28
C ALA A 68 -22.62 3.63 -11.66
N LEU A 69 -22.86 3.77 -10.35
CA LEU A 69 -23.82 2.95 -9.61
C LEU A 69 -25.12 3.01 -10.40
N SER A 70 -25.45 1.91 -11.09
CA SER A 70 -26.72 1.78 -11.74
C SER A 70 -27.75 2.04 -10.66
N SER A 71 -28.63 3.00 -10.92
CA SER A 71 -29.64 3.48 -9.98
C SER A 71 -30.73 2.44 -9.72
N HIS A 72 -30.37 1.16 -9.59
CA HIS A 72 -31.18 0.18 -8.92
C HIS A 72 -31.26 0.60 -7.46
N LYS A 73 -32.34 1.32 -7.16
CA LYS A 73 -32.94 1.39 -5.82
C LYS A 73 -33.26 -0.03 -5.38
N GLN A 74 -32.26 -0.77 -4.92
CA GLN A 74 -32.51 -1.79 -3.93
C GLN A 74 -32.68 -1.02 -2.62
N GLU A 75 -33.92 -0.81 -2.24
CA GLU A 75 -34.29 -0.38 -0.88
C GLU A 75 -33.99 -1.55 0.07
N THR A 76 -32.71 -1.93 0.22
CA THR A 76 -32.28 -2.75 1.34
C THR A 76 -32.30 -1.83 2.54
N THR A 77 -33.44 -1.82 3.22
CA THR A 77 -33.55 -1.15 4.52
C THR A 77 -32.61 -1.89 5.46
N GLU A 78 -31.43 -1.33 5.70
CA GLU A 78 -30.44 -1.87 6.62
C GLU A 78 -30.87 -1.58 8.05
N TYR A 79 -30.99 -2.64 8.85
CA TYR A 79 -31.34 -2.58 10.27
C TYR A 79 -30.09 -2.64 11.13
N TYR A 80 -30.04 -1.79 12.15
CA TYR A 80 -28.92 -1.67 13.07
C TYR A 80 -29.40 -1.96 14.50
N PRO A 81 -28.69 -2.82 15.25
CA PRO A 81 -29.01 -3.07 16.65
C PRO A 81 -28.63 -1.85 17.49
N ILE A 82 -29.57 -1.37 18.29
CA ILE A 82 -29.36 -0.26 19.22
C ILE A 82 -29.78 -0.62 20.62
N GLU A 83 -29.15 0.04 21.59
CA GLU A 83 -29.46 -0.05 23.00
C GLU A 83 -29.79 1.36 23.51
N MET A 84 -31.01 1.53 24.01
CA MET A 84 -31.53 2.81 24.51
C MET A 84 -31.80 2.70 26.00
N GLY A 85 -31.12 3.55 26.79
CA GLY A 85 -31.41 3.70 28.21
C GLY A 85 -32.60 4.64 28.42
N ILE A 86 -33.66 4.15 29.06
CA ILE A 86 -34.82 4.95 29.46
C ILE A 86 -34.98 4.80 30.98
N ASN A 87 -34.60 5.84 31.73
CA ASN A 87 -34.60 5.85 33.19
C ASN A 87 -33.84 4.65 33.80
N HIS A 88 -34.55 3.75 34.48
CA HIS A 88 -34.02 2.56 35.16
C HIS A 88 -34.07 1.30 34.28
N PHE A 89 -34.38 1.43 32.99
CA PHE A 89 -34.52 0.31 32.07
C PHE A 89 -33.69 0.53 30.80
N THR A 90 -33.39 -0.58 30.13
CA THR A 90 -32.65 -0.60 28.88
C THR A 90 -33.46 -1.37 27.85
N ILE A 91 -33.68 -0.76 26.68
CA ILE A 91 -34.37 -1.36 25.54
C ILE A 91 -33.36 -1.68 24.45
N LYS A 92 -33.41 -2.91 23.93
CA LYS A 92 -32.63 -3.33 22.76
C LYS A 92 -33.58 -3.50 21.57
N ALA A 93 -33.27 -2.87 20.45
CA ALA A 93 -34.12 -2.88 19.27
C ALA A 93 -33.28 -2.91 17.99
N GLU A 94 -33.83 -3.48 16.92
CA GLU A 94 -33.27 -3.36 15.57
C GLU A 94 -34.03 -2.27 14.83
N VAL A 95 -33.31 -1.21 14.44
CA VAL A 95 -33.93 -0.01 13.86
C VAL A 95 -33.28 0.29 12.51
N PRO A 96 -34.07 0.64 11.49
CA PRO A 96 -33.52 0.96 10.20
C PRO A 96 -32.76 2.30 10.22
N TRP A 97 -31.70 2.40 9.42
CA TRP A 97 -30.78 3.55 9.43
C TRP A 97 -31.46 4.92 9.38
N TYR A 98 -32.49 5.08 8.53
CA TYR A 98 -33.19 6.36 8.41
C TYR A 98 -33.90 6.79 9.70
N ARG A 99 -34.44 5.84 10.49
CA ARG A 99 -35.05 6.12 11.80
C ARG A 99 -34.01 6.38 12.88
N LEU A 100 -32.84 5.74 12.81
CA LEU A 100 -31.73 6.04 13.72
C LEU A 100 -31.32 7.51 13.64
N ILE A 101 -31.21 8.05 12.42
CA ILE A 101 -30.84 9.45 12.21
C ILE A 101 -31.88 10.40 12.83
N GLU A 102 -33.18 10.10 12.67
CA GLU A 102 -34.25 10.88 13.29
C GLU A 102 -34.13 10.87 14.82
N LEU A 103 -33.96 9.68 15.42
CA LEU A 103 -33.77 9.53 16.86
C LEU A 103 -32.57 10.35 17.37
N VAL A 104 -31.40 10.25 16.73
CA VAL A 104 -30.21 10.99 17.17
C VAL A 104 -30.43 12.51 17.11
N LYS A 105 -31.15 13.01 16.11
CA LYS A 105 -31.46 14.44 16.00
C LYS A 105 -32.41 14.89 17.11
N GLU A 106 -33.43 14.10 17.44
CA GLU A 106 -34.37 14.42 18.52
C GLU A 106 -33.70 14.42 19.90
N PHE A 107 -32.70 13.57 20.13
CA PHE A 107 -31.95 13.54 21.40
C PHE A 107 -30.96 14.70 21.58
N GLN A 108 -30.63 15.43 20.52
CA GLN A 108 -29.69 16.57 20.55
C GLN A 108 -30.39 17.94 20.67
N ALA A 109 -31.72 17.97 20.59
CA ALA A 109 -32.56 19.17 20.75
C ALA A 109 -33.00 19.36 22.21
#